data_AF-A0A8K0JC56-F1
#
_entry.id   AF-A0A8K0JC56-F1
#
_cell.length_a   1.000
_cell.length_b   1.000
_cell.length_c   1.000
_cell.angle_alpha   90.00
_cell.angle_beta   90.00
_cell.angle_gamma   90.00
#
_symmetry.space_group_name_H-M   'P 1'
#
loop_
_entity.id
_entity.type
_entity.pdbx_description
1 polymer ?
#
loop_
_entity_poly.entity_id
_entity_poly.type
_entity_poly.pdbx_seq_one_letter_code
_entity_poly.pdbx_strand_id
1 'polypeptide(L)'
;MSAPRILSKKGFLFLVVCLAFGGSMLLNARNMRQLCEEGSYCATSGLRNKIPNFGSNGEAGRESIAFDWIRKGGSKIPPAYKAVALDECALFPNTSGVLTVMKTGASEAYSRIPTQLMTTLKCLPEHFIFSDMKQTIAGYAIHDSLDTIRDDIKQSNVDFELYLRQQKCPTDQGDCNKFFDTAKQGWNLDKYKNIHMAEKAYRMRPDYDWYLFIDADTYVAYPTLMEWLKHLDPHKPHYIGSVAYLGQLPFGHGGSGYLVSQAAMHAMFHGKENVASKWDEAVQKVCCGDAMFSQALKDETGIEVVNAWPVINGEKPHTIPYYDDEWCQPITTMHHVTVQETSDLYAFEKDRNFTQPLRIKDLFHKFVGPTLTASRTDWDNLSDSVYYLNTSLADYAQHELDRAKRDGLSEKEAIAWKSFDDCKNVCLSQDNCFQFRFQNHICATSDRLKHGWPTKQENDDSLRYMSGWNVEKIAKWIKEKGECGEQFKWPVKDTWT
;
A
#
# COMPACT_ATOMS: atom_id res chain seq x y z
N MET A 1 -51.83 14.24 44.46
CA MET A 1 -52.36 13.48 45.61
C MET A 1 -51.77 12.08 45.57
N SER A 2 -51.04 11.76 46.64
CA SER A 2 -50.69 10.47 47.26
C SER A 2 -50.53 9.16 46.46
N ALA A 3 -49.38 8.52 46.75
CA ALA A 3 -48.82 7.19 46.43
C ALA A 3 -49.60 6.01 47.13
N PRO A 4 -49.16 4.70 47.22
CA PRO A 4 -47.77 4.17 47.16
C PRO A 4 -47.46 2.68 46.75
N ARG A 5 -46.14 2.33 46.82
CA ARG A 5 -45.43 1.01 46.97
C ARG A 5 -45.29 0.11 45.71
N ILE A 6 -44.15 -0.54 45.37
CA ILE A 6 -43.27 -1.49 46.12
C ILE A 6 -41.81 -1.50 45.55
N LEU A 7 -40.81 -1.75 46.42
CA LEU A 7 -39.37 -1.96 46.19
C LEU A 7 -38.97 -3.41 45.85
N SER A 8 -37.88 -3.64 45.09
CA SER A 8 -36.94 -4.77 45.31
C SER A 8 -35.56 -4.68 44.61
N LYS A 9 -34.53 -4.34 45.40
CA LYS A 9 -33.27 -5.09 45.68
C LYS A 9 -32.29 -5.43 44.54
N LYS A 10 -31.28 -4.56 44.39
CA LYS A 10 -29.86 -4.96 44.24
C LYS A 10 -29.20 -4.86 45.63
N GLY A 11 -28.49 -5.92 46.05
CA GLY A 11 -27.61 -5.88 47.22
C GLY A 11 -27.35 -7.24 47.86
N PHE A 12 -26.07 -7.54 48.06
CA PHE A 12 -25.53 -8.46 49.08
C PHE A 12 -25.72 -9.97 48.87
N LEU A 13 -24.73 -10.62 48.26
CA LEU A 13 -24.10 -11.85 48.77
C LEU A 13 -22.90 -12.18 47.87
N PHE A 14 -21.67 -11.94 48.32
CA PHE A 14 -20.49 -12.78 48.03
C PHE A 14 -19.32 -12.27 48.88
N LEU A 15 -19.49 -12.45 50.18
CA LEU A 15 -18.41 -12.48 51.15
C LEU A 15 -18.75 -13.69 52.04
N VAL A 16 -17.77 -14.56 52.28
CA VAL A 16 -17.81 -15.81 53.07
C VAL A 16 -18.11 -17.11 52.28
N VAL A 17 -17.14 -17.55 51.48
CA VAL A 17 -16.66 -18.95 51.28
C VAL A 17 -15.29 -18.78 50.61
N CYS A 18 -14.14 -18.71 51.28
CA CYS A 18 -13.43 -19.79 51.96
C CYS A 18 -12.37 -19.19 52.90
N LEU A 19 -12.64 -19.21 54.20
CA LEU A 19 -11.60 -19.37 55.22
C LEU A 19 -11.65 -20.84 55.65
N ALA A 20 -10.75 -21.65 55.11
CA ALA A 20 -10.28 -22.87 55.75
C ALA A 20 -9.00 -23.34 55.04
N PHE A 21 -7.99 -23.65 55.85
CA PHE A 21 -6.63 -24.09 55.53
C PHE A 21 -5.69 -22.98 55.05
N GLY A 22 -4.67 -22.56 55.78
CA GLY A 22 -4.03 -23.11 56.99
C GLY A 22 -2.60 -22.56 56.97
N GLY A 23 -2.18 -21.92 58.05
CA GLY A 23 -0.96 -21.10 58.08
C GLY A 23 0.36 -21.84 58.21
N SER A 24 1.41 -21.03 58.02
CA SER A 24 2.75 -21.04 58.64
C SER A 24 3.80 -22.09 58.23
N MET A 25 4.85 -21.61 57.54
CA MET A 25 6.27 -21.59 57.96
C MET A 25 7.10 -20.87 56.87
N LEU A 26 7.59 -19.64 57.08
CA LEU A 26 8.82 -19.18 57.75
C LEU A 26 10.15 -19.46 57.00
N LEU A 27 10.90 -18.34 56.83
CA LEU A 27 12.36 -18.18 56.73
C LEU A 27 13.07 -18.44 55.38
N ASN A 28 13.44 -17.38 54.66
CA ASN A 28 14.72 -16.68 54.87
C ASN A 28 14.95 -15.58 53.84
N ALA A 29 15.15 -14.36 54.33
CA ALA A 29 15.79 -13.28 53.59
C ALA A 29 17.31 -13.46 53.68
N ARG A 30 18.03 -13.35 52.56
CA ARG A 30 19.43 -12.90 52.55
C ARG A 30 19.83 -12.38 51.16
N ASN A 31 20.09 -11.07 51.16
CA ASN A 31 21.09 -10.35 50.36
C ASN A 31 20.97 -10.37 48.83
N MET A 32 20.57 -9.22 48.26
CA MET A 32 21.49 -8.41 47.46
C MET A 32 20.99 -6.97 47.33
N ARG A 33 21.55 -6.09 48.16
CA ARG A 33 21.69 -4.66 47.83
C ARG A 33 23.08 -4.52 47.20
N GLN A 34 23.16 -3.95 45.99
CA GLN A 34 24.00 -2.78 45.76
C GLN A 34 23.62 -2.10 44.45
N LEU A 35 23.22 -0.83 44.60
CA LEU A 35 23.22 0.19 43.56
C LEU A 35 24.66 0.45 43.10
N CYS A 36 24.83 0.77 41.82
CA CYS A 36 25.93 1.61 41.34
C CYS A 36 25.33 2.73 40.48
N GLU A 37 25.24 3.92 41.07
CA GLU A 37 25.21 5.21 40.36
C GLU A 37 26.67 5.63 40.04
N GLU A 38 26.82 6.39 38.95
CA GLU A 38 28.03 7.12 38.50
C GLU A 38 29.14 6.32 37.79
N GLY A 39 29.11 6.39 36.45
CA GLY A 39 30.29 6.57 35.60
C GLY A 39 31.45 5.57 35.69
N SER A 40 31.33 4.42 35.02
CA SER A 40 32.37 3.72 34.22
C SER A 40 32.12 2.21 34.15
N TYR A 41 32.60 1.61 33.06
CA TYR A 41 32.30 0.28 32.53
C TYR A 41 32.52 -0.90 33.50
N CYS A 42 31.54 -1.82 33.56
CA CYS A 42 31.75 -3.19 34.03
C CYS A 42 31.82 -4.14 32.83
N ALA A 43 33.04 -4.58 32.51
CA ALA A 43 33.31 -5.63 31.54
C ALA A 43 33.13 -7.01 32.19
N THR A 44 32.25 -7.84 31.63
CA THR A 44 32.25 -9.29 31.91
C THR A 44 32.81 -10.03 30.71
N SER A 45 34.13 -10.20 30.74
CA SER A 45 34.84 -11.19 29.96
C SER A 45 34.56 -12.58 30.56
N GLY A 46 34.09 -13.53 29.76
CA GLY A 46 33.94 -14.90 30.25
C GLY A 46 33.04 -15.83 29.46
N LEU A 47 33.24 -15.97 28.14
CA LEU A 47 32.81 -17.17 27.39
C LEU A 47 33.46 -17.18 25.99
N ARG A 48 34.75 -17.51 25.93
CA ARG A 48 35.42 -17.83 24.67
C ARG A 48 36.39 -18.97 24.90
N ASN A 49 35.89 -20.19 24.81
CA ASN A 49 36.69 -21.41 24.62
C ASN A 49 35.77 -22.53 24.11
N LYS A 50 35.72 -22.72 22.79
CA LYS A 50 35.50 -23.98 22.05
C LYS A 50 35.10 -23.71 20.59
N ILE A 51 36.04 -23.26 19.75
CA ILE A 51 36.00 -23.48 18.29
C ILE A 51 37.46 -23.64 17.82
N PRO A 52 37.81 -24.68 17.04
CA PRO A 52 39.19 -24.95 16.64
C PRO A 52 39.71 -24.01 15.54
N ASN A 53 41.01 -23.71 15.64
CA ASN A 53 41.84 -22.94 14.72
C ASN A 53 41.82 -23.49 13.29
N PHE A 54 41.55 -22.63 12.31
CA PHE A 54 42.20 -22.71 11.00
C PHE A 54 43.20 -21.56 10.88
N GLY A 55 44.41 -21.92 10.46
CA GLY A 55 45.63 -21.15 10.58
C GLY A 55 45.71 -19.88 9.74
N SER A 56 46.70 -19.09 10.14
CA SER A 56 47.13 -17.79 9.69
C SER A 56 47.64 -17.73 8.24
N ASN A 57 47.65 -16.52 7.64
CA ASN A 57 48.90 -15.80 7.35
C ASN A 57 48.67 -14.39 6.80
N GLY A 58 49.38 -13.42 7.41
CA GLY A 58 49.76 -12.08 6.90
C GLY A 58 48.63 -11.06 6.74
N GLU A 59 48.74 -9.78 7.09
CA GLU A 59 49.79 -8.91 7.62
C GLU A 59 49.08 -7.71 8.25
N ALA A 60 49.69 -7.17 9.31
CA ALA A 60 49.23 -5.98 10.01
C ALA A 60 49.48 -4.71 9.18
N GLY A 61 48.52 -3.78 9.18
CA GLY A 61 48.80 -2.37 8.90
C GLY A 61 47.73 -1.63 8.11
N ARG A 62 46.76 -1.01 8.80
CA ARG A 62 46.30 0.37 8.59
C ARG A 62 45.05 0.68 9.42
N GLU A 63 45.28 1.11 10.66
CA GLU A 63 44.47 2.19 11.22
C GLU A 63 44.75 3.45 10.40
N SER A 64 43.72 4.02 9.76
CA SER A 64 43.54 5.48 9.48
C SER A 64 42.49 5.79 8.39
N ILE A 65 41.78 4.81 7.81
CA ILE A 65 40.91 5.08 6.63
C ILE A 65 39.51 5.63 7.02
N ALA A 66 39.11 5.49 8.29
CA ALA A 66 37.75 5.82 8.73
C ALA A 66 37.44 7.33 8.79
N PHE A 67 38.45 8.21 8.82
CA PHE A 67 38.23 9.66 8.99
C PHE A 67 38.34 10.50 7.72
N ASP A 68 38.77 9.92 6.59
CA ASP A 68 38.86 10.67 5.31
C ASP A 68 37.66 10.41 4.37
N TRP A 69 36.75 9.50 4.76
CA TRP A 69 35.57 9.11 3.98
C TRP A 69 34.42 10.14 3.97
N ILE A 70 34.49 11.19 4.79
CA ILE A 70 33.40 12.19 4.93
C ILE A 70 33.61 13.41 4.02
N ARG A 71 34.76 13.57 3.36
CA ARG A 71 35.11 14.88 2.77
C ARG A 71 34.95 15.05 1.25
N LYS A 72 34.57 14.02 0.49
CA LYS A 72 34.35 14.19 -0.97
C LYS A 72 33.11 13.45 -1.43
N GLY A 73 32.06 14.23 -1.70
CA GLY A 73 30.81 13.78 -2.29
C GLY A 73 31.03 13.02 -3.60
N GLY A 74 30.33 11.90 -3.71
CA GLY A 74 30.34 11.02 -4.87
C GLY A 74 29.86 9.65 -4.43
N SER A 75 28.54 9.45 -4.35
CA SER A 75 27.96 8.12 -4.17
C SER A 75 28.35 7.26 -5.38
N LYS A 76 29.38 6.44 -5.22
CA LYS A 76 29.71 5.37 -6.16
C LYS A 76 29.46 4.05 -5.47
N ILE A 77 28.29 3.48 -5.76
CA ILE A 77 27.92 2.10 -5.44
C ILE A 77 29.04 1.16 -5.94
N PRO A 78 29.39 0.09 -5.19
CA PRO A 78 30.48 -0.82 -5.55
C PRO A 78 30.33 -1.42 -6.96
N PRO A 79 31.43 -1.60 -7.72
CA PRO A 79 31.41 -2.10 -9.11
C PRO A 79 30.73 -3.46 -9.32
N ALA A 80 30.75 -4.34 -8.31
CA ALA A 80 30.16 -5.68 -8.41
C ALA A 80 28.62 -5.66 -8.55
N TYR A 81 27.94 -4.69 -7.92
CA TYR A 81 26.49 -4.52 -8.07
C TYR A 81 26.12 -4.00 -9.46
N LYS A 82 26.96 -3.13 -10.07
CA LYS A 82 26.74 -2.66 -11.44
C LYS A 82 26.84 -3.79 -12.47
N ALA A 83 27.80 -4.70 -12.34
CA ALA A 83 28.02 -5.75 -13.34
C ALA A 83 26.88 -6.80 -13.38
N VAL A 84 26.32 -7.19 -12.23
CA VAL A 84 25.18 -8.11 -12.15
C VAL A 84 23.87 -7.42 -12.56
N ALA A 85 23.69 -6.15 -12.20
CA ALA A 85 22.56 -5.35 -12.66
C ALA A 85 22.60 -5.08 -14.17
N LEU A 86 23.78 -4.98 -14.79
CA LEU A 86 23.93 -4.73 -16.23
C LEU A 86 23.45 -5.90 -17.09
N ASP A 87 23.55 -7.15 -16.63
CA ASP A 87 23.02 -8.32 -17.36
C ASP A 87 21.50 -8.42 -17.20
N GLU A 88 21.00 -8.30 -15.96
CA GLU A 88 19.56 -8.42 -15.68
C GLU A 88 18.73 -7.24 -16.19
N CYS A 89 19.29 -6.02 -16.20
CA CYS A 89 18.63 -4.83 -16.73
C CYS A 89 18.93 -4.59 -18.22
N ALA A 90 19.64 -5.49 -18.91
CA ALA A 90 20.03 -5.30 -20.30
C ALA A 90 18.84 -5.10 -21.26
N LEU A 91 17.73 -5.77 -20.97
CA LEU A 91 16.49 -5.71 -21.75
C LEU A 91 15.42 -4.81 -21.10
N PHE A 92 15.75 -4.15 -19.99
CA PHE A 92 14.84 -3.21 -19.34
C PHE A 92 14.64 -1.98 -20.24
N PRO A 93 13.41 -1.44 -20.35
CA PRO A 93 13.15 -0.29 -21.22
C PRO A 93 13.94 0.94 -20.77
N ASN A 94 14.24 1.83 -21.72
CA ASN A 94 14.87 3.10 -21.40
C ASN A 94 13.90 4.00 -20.62
N THR A 95 14.19 4.25 -19.35
CA THR A 95 13.39 5.10 -18.45
C THR A 95 14.04 6.47 -18.16
N SER A 96 15.05 6.89 -18.93
CA SER A 96 15.77 8.15 -18.66
C SER A 96 14.91 9.41 -18.70
N GLY A 97 13.75 9.39 -19.38
CA GLY A 97 12.79 10.52 -19.39
C GLY A 97 11.82 10.53 -18.20
N VAL A 98 11.84 9.51 -17.33
CA VAL A 98 10.88 9.38 -16.21
C VAL A 98 11.61 9.41 -14.87
N LEU A 99 11.30 10.42 -14.04
CA LEU A 99 11.73 10.44 -12.65
C LEU A 99 10.66 9.76 -11.80
N THR A 100 11.01 8.62 -11.21
CA THR A 100 10.13 7.97 -10.22
C THR A 100 10.36 8.60 -8.85
N VAL A 101 9.28 9.11 -8.26
CA VAL A 101 9.23 9.74 -6.94
C VAL A 101 8.39 8.86 -6.03
N MET A 102 9.05 8.06 -5.19
CA MET A 102 8.42 7.13 -4.27
C MET A 102 8.21 7.77 -2.90
N LYS A 103 7.02 7.62 -2.34
CA LYS A 103 6.64 8.08 -0.99
C LYS A 103 6.52 6.89 -0.03
N THR A 104 7.00 7.05 1.20
CA THR A 104 6.90 6.07 2.30
C THR A 104 6.76 6.75 3.67
N GLY A 105 6.34 6.04 4.71
CA GLY A 105 6.55 6.46 6.11
C GLY A 105 7.89 6.00 6.68
N ALA A 106 8.51 6.76 7.60
CA ALA A 106 9.77 6.33 8.21
C ALA A 106 9.59 5.09 9.11
N SER A 107 8.37 4.92 9.65
CA SER A 107 7.94 3.75 10.42
C SER A 107 7.89 2.45 9.61
N GLU A 108 7.82 2.52 8.28
CA GLU A 108 7.76 1.36 7.38
C GLU A 108 8.89 1.32 6.34
N ALA A 109 9.76 2.35 6.30
CA ALA A 109 10.79 2.47 5.28
C ALA A 109 11.71 1.23 5.24
N TYR A 110 12.11 0.70 6.40
CA TYR A 110 12.93 -0.52 6.46
C TYR A 110 12.21 -1.80 6.05
N SER A 111 10.87 -1.85 6.12
CA SER A 111 10.11 -3.02 5.68
C SER A 111 9.79 -2.98 4.18
N ARG A 112 9.73 -1.80 3.56
CA ARG A 112 9.31 -1.63 2.15
C ARG A 112 10.46 -1.33 1.19
N ILE A 113 11.33 -0.37 1.54
CA ILE A 113 12.33 0.19 0.62
C ILE A 113 13.36 -0.85 0.14
N PRO A 114 13.91 -1.76 0.98
CA PRO A 114 14.87 -2.75 0.50
C PRO A 114 14.32 -3.60 -0.66
N THR A 115 13.07 -4.06 -0.58
CA THR A 115 12.43 -4.83 -1.66
C THR A 115 12.32 -3.99 -2.93
N GLN A 116 11.87 -2.74 -2.82
CA GLN A 116 11.76 -1.84 -3.98
C GLN A 116 13.11 -1.60 -4.67
N LEU A 117 14.19 -1.40 -3.90
CA LEU A 117 15.57 -1.24 -4.41
C LEU A 117 16.09 -2.50 -5.12
N MET A 118 15.68 -3.69 -4.67
CA MET A 118 16.06 -4.96 -5.29
C MET A 118 15.19 -5.35 -6.48
N THR A 119 14.07 -4.65 -6.71
CA THR A 119 13.05 -4.97 -7.71
C THR A 119 12.71 -3.76 -8.59
N THR A 120 11.58 -3.09 -8.36
CA THR A 120 11.01 -2.01 -9.19
C THR A 120 12.00 -0.88 -9.48
N LEU A 121 12.82 -0.49 -8.50
CA LEU A 121 13.76 0.63 -8.64
C LEU A 121 15.15 0.22 -9.15
N LYS A 122 15.44 -1.09 -9.20
CA LYS A 122 16.78 -1.64 -9.44
C LYS A 122 17.38 -1.20 -10.77
N CYS A 123 16.56 -1.17 -11.82
CA CYS A 123 17.00 -0.86 -13.19
C CYS A 123 16.83 0.62 -13.56
N LEU A 124 16.32 1.46 -12.66
CA LEU A 124 16.13 2.87 -12.94
C LEU A 124 17.46 3.63 -12.86
N PRO A 125 17.73 4.54 -13.80
CA PRO A 125 18.95 5.33 -13.77
C PRO A 125 18.99 6.29 -12.57
N GLU A 126 17.83 6.83 -12.20
CA GLU A 126 17.64 7.72 -11.06
C GLU A 126 16.20 7.59 -10.53
N HIS A 127 16.03 7.79 -9.23
CA HIS A 127 14.74 7.84 -8.54
C HIS A 127 14.92 8.62 -7.23
N PHE A 128 13.82 9.17 -6.71
CA PHE A 128 13.78 9.76 -5.37
C PHE A 128 12.86 8.99 -4.45
N ILE A 129 13.29 8.86 -3.18
CA ILE A 129 12.50 8.29 -2.11
C ILE A 129 12.27 9.40 -1.09
N PHE A 130 11.02 9.75 -0.85
CA PHE A 130 10.60 10.73 0.15
C PHE A 130 9.90 10.05 1.31
N SER A 131 10.15 10.56 2.51
CA SER A 131 9.49 10.12 3.73
C SER A 131 9.29 11.28 4.71
N ASP A 132 8.70 10.99 5.86
CA ASP A 132 8.59 11.90 7.01
C ASP A 132 9.87 11.93 7.88
N MET A 133 10.99 11.42 7.37
CA MET A 133 12.27 11.49 8.04
C MET A 133 13.42 11.40 7.03
N LYS A 134 14.45 12.23 7.20
CA LYS A 134 15.72 12.06 6.49
C LYS A 134 16.41 10.78 6.97
N GLN A 135 16.64 9.83 6.06
CA GLN A 135 17.31 8.58 6.38
C GLN A 135 18.29 8.18 5.27
N THR A 136 19.05 7.12 5.52
CA THR A 136 19.84 6.43 4.49
C THR A 136 19.63 4.94 4.66
N ILE A 137 19.07 4.28 3.65
CA ILE A 137 18.78 2.85 3.66
C ILE A 137 19.51 2.21 2.49
N ALA A 138 20.31 1.17 2.77
CA ALA A 138 21.13 0.47 1.78
C ALA A 138 22.02 1.39 0.91
N GLY A 139 22.45 2.54 1.46
CA GLY A 139 23.26 3.54 0.74
C GLY A 139 22.45 4.53 -0.12
N TYR A 140 21.12 4.42 -0.15
CA TYR A 140 20.23 5.34 -0.84
C TYR A 140 19.69 6.39 0.13
N ALA A 141 19.66 7.65 -0.34
CA ALA A 141 19.10 8.74 0.43
C ALA A 141 17.57 8.66 0.46
N ILE A 142 17.00 8.81 1.64
CA ILE A 142 15.57 9.04 1.84
C ILE A 142 15.43 10.49 2.29
N HIS A 143 14.71 11.26 1.48
CA HIS A 143 14.54 12.69 1.65
C HIS A 143 13.37 12.99 2.59
N ASP A 144 13.58 13.91 3.52
CA ASP A 144 12.51 14.40 4.36
C ASP A 144 11.60 15.32 3.54
N SER A 145 10.34 14.91 3.32
CA SER A 145 9.37 15.77 2.65
C SER A 145 8.84 16.87 3.57
N LEU A 146 8.93 16.72 4.91
CA LEU A 146 8.26 17.59 5.88
C LEU A 146 9.18 18.63 6.53
N ASP A 147 10.49 18.59 6.27
CA ASP A 147 11.47 19.52 6.86
C ASP A 147 11.21 21.01 6.57
N THR A 148 10.53 21.33 5.46
CA THR A 148 10.14 22.68 5.02
C THR A 148 8.76 23.12 5.48
N ILE A 149 8.02 22.30 6.23
CA ILE A 149 6.74 22.70 6.82
C ILE A 149 6.99 23.72 7.92
N ARG A 150 6.12 24.73 8.00
CA ARG A 150 6.24 25.80 9.00
C ARG A 150 6.29 25.25 10.43
N ASP A 151 7.19 25.80 11.23
CA ASP A 151 7.43 25.33 12.61
C ASP A 151 6.21 25.50 13.53
N ASP A 152 5.42 26.55 13.33
CA ASP A 152 4.19 26.78 14.10
C ASP A 152 3.17 25.67 13.88
N ILE A 153 3.06 25.15 12.65
CA ILE A 153 2.18 24.02 12.32
C ILE A 153 2.72 22.73 12.93
N LYS A 154 4.02 22.44 12.76
CA LYS A 154 4.64 21.24 13.32
C LYS A 154 4.51 21.16 14.85
N GLN A 155 4.53 22.30 15.55
CA GLN A 155 4.48 22.35 17.01
C GLN A 155 3.07 22.38 17.59
N SER A 156 2.08 22.90 16.84
CA SER A 156 0.70 23.06 17.34
C SER A 156 -0.25 21.96 16.90
N ASN A 157 0.12 21.14 15.92
CA ASN A 157 -0.73 20.11 15.34
C ASN A 157 -0.31 18.69 15.76
N VAL A 158 -1.27 17.95 16.33
CA VAL A 158 -1.11 16.57 16.80
C VAL A 158 -0.66 15.60 15.70
N ASP A 159 -0.96 15.88 14.43
CA ASP A 159 -0.55 15.05 13.29
C ASP A 159 0.99 14.94 13.21
N PHE A 160 1.73 15.93 13.72
CA PHE A 160 3.20 15.95 13.73
C PHE A 160 3.84 15.28 14.96
N GLU A 161 3.07 14.72 15.90
CA GLU A 161 3.64 14.02 17.06
C GLU A 161 4.54 12.86 16.64
N LEU A 162 4.13 12.07 15.64
CA LEU A 162 4.94 10.99 15.09
C LEU A 162 6.23 11.55 14.48
N TYR A 163 6.13 12.55 13.62
CA TYR A 163 7.29 13.22 13.00
C TYR A 163 8.32 13.65 14.05
N LEU A 164 7.88 14.42 15.06
CA LEU A 164 8.74 14.93 16.12
C LEU A 164 9.34 13.82 16.99
N ARG A 165 8.61 12.74 17.23
CA ARG A 165 9.09 11.58 17.99
C ARG A 165 10.15 10.81 17.21
N GLN A 166 9.94 10.56 15.92
CA GLN A 166 10.87 9.82 15.07
C GLN A 166 12.22 10.54 14.95
N GLN A 167 12.22 11.87 14.82
CA GLN A 167 13.44 12.70 14.74
C GLN A 167 14.27 12.67 16.03
N LYS A 168 13.62 12.44 17.18
CA LYS A 168 14.28 12.36 18.50
C LYS A 168 14.64 10.92 18.90
N CYS A 169 14.27 9.93 18.11
CA CYS A 169 14.49 8.53 18.44
C CYS A 169 15.99 8.19 18.38
N PRO A 170 16.62 7.80 19.50
CA PRO A 170 18.06 7.51 19.54
C PRO A 170 18.38 6.05 19.13
N THR A 171 17.38 5.27 18.75
CA THR A 171 17.47 3.84 18.45
C THR A 171 16.64 3.51 17.20
N ASP A 172 16.26 2.24 17.02
CA ASP A 172 15.32 1.80 16.01
C ASP A 172 13.94 2.48 16.12
N GLN A 173 13.38 2.85 14.97
CA GLN A 173 12.09 3.54 14.89
C GLN A 173 10.94 2.65 15.37
N GLY A 174 10.98 1.35 15.13
CA GLY A 174 9.99 0.41 15.64
C GLY A 174 9.96 0.40 17.16
N ASP A 175 11.13 0.41 17.81
CA ASP A 175 11.24 0.47 19.26
C ASP A 175 10.68 1.77 19.87
N CYS A 176 10.93 2.91 19.23
CA CYS A 176 10.39 4.21 19.67
C CYS A 176 8.87 4.34 19.46
N ASN A 177 8.31 3.57 18.53
CA ASN A 177 6.92 3.68 18.10
C ASN A 177 6.02 2.54 18.62
N LYS A 178 6.57 1.49 19.23
CA LYS A 178 5.83 0.27 19.64
C LYS A 178 4.66 0.47 20.59
N PHE A 179 4.59 1.58 21.31
CA PHE A 179 3.50 1.90 22.25
C PHE A 179 2.48 2.90 21.70
N PHE A 180 2.58 3.24 20.41
CA PHE A 180 1.70 4.20 19.74
C PHE A 180 0.97 3.55 18.58
N ASP A 181 -0.19 4.11 18.24
CA ASP A 181 -0.92 3.77 17.01
C ASP A 181 -0.24 4.42 15.80
N THR A 182 0.89 3.84 15.42
CA THR A 182 1.76 4.37 14.38
C THR A 182 1.11 4.30 13.01
N ALA A 183 0.20 3.35 12.79
CA ALA A 183 -0.59 3.26 11.56
C ALA A 183 -1.48 4.51 11.41
N LYS A 184 -2.26 4.84 12.45
CA LYS A 184 -3.12 6.04 12.43
C LYS A 184 -2.31 7.33 12.39
N GLN A 185 -1.26 7.44 13.19
CA GLN A 185 -0.42 8.65 13.21
C GLN A 185 0.30 8.84 11.86
N GLY A 186 0.78 7.76 11.26
CA GLY A 186 1.39 7.79 9.93
C GLY A 186 0.41 8.23 8.86
N TRP A 187 -0.80 7.66 8.84
CA TRP A 187 -1.88 8.06 7.93
C TRP A 187 -2.21 9.56 8.04
N ASN A 188 -2.36 10.06 9.27
CA ASN A 188 -2.65 11.47 9.51
C ASN A 188 -1.51 12.40 9.06
N LEU A 189 -0.26 11.96 9.21
CA LEU A 189 0.93 12.72 8.80
C LEU A 189 1.17 12.69 7.28
N ASP A 190 0.74 11.62 6.61
CA ASP A 190 1.05 11.38 5.20
C ASP A 190 0.50 12.46 4.26
N LYS A 191 -0.66 13.04 4.60
CA LYS A 191 -1.31 14.08 3.79
C LYS A 191 -0.42 15.30 3.50
N TYR A 192 0.57 15.59 4.36
CA TYR A 192 1.47 16.72 4.21
C TYR A 192 2.61 16.49 3.20
N LYS A 193 2.88 15.24 2.81
CA LYS A 193 4.06 14.90 1.98
C LYS A 193 3.88 15.31 0.52
N ASN A 194 2.68 15.18 -0.04
CA ASN A 194 2.41 15.19 -1.48
C ASN A 194 2.89 16.45 -2.21
N ILE A 195 2.52 17.65 -1.74
CA ILE A 195 2.91 18.90 -2.41
C ILE A 195 4.39 19.20 -2.18
N HIS A 196 4.90 18.94 -0.96
CA HIS A 196 6.30 19.16 -0.62
C HIS A 196 7.25 18.25 -1.39
N MET A 197 6.91 16.96 -1.56
CA MET A 197 7.72 16.04 -2.35
C MET A 197 7.73 16.44 -3.83
N ALA A 198 6.61 16.90 -4.39
CA ALA A 198 6.54 17.38 -5.76
C ALA A 198 7.42 18.63 -5.98
N GLU A 199 7.32 19.62 -5.08
CA GLU A 199 8.15 20.83 -5.15
C GLU A 199 9.65 20.50 -5.04
N LYS A 200 10.03 19.63 -4.11
CA LYS A 200 11.42 19.22 -3.92
C LYS A 200 11.96 18.40 -5.09
N ALA A 201 11.17 17.45 -5.60
CA ALA A 201 11.55 16.66 -6.76
C ALA A 201 11.84 17.57 -7.98
N TYR A 202 10.95 18.53 -8.25
CA TYR A 202 11.16 19.53 -9.30
C TYR A 202 12.42 20.36 -9.08
N ARG A 203 12.62 20.90 -7.87
CA ARG A 203 13.80 21.73 -7.57
C ARG A 203 15.10 20.95 -7.74
N MET A 204 15.11 19.67 -7.39
CA MET A 204 16.29 18.81 -7.51
C MET A 204 16.55 18.41 -8.97
N ARG A 205 15.49 18.20 -9.76
CA ARG A 205 15.54 17.70 -11.14
C ARG A 205 14.40 18.28 -11.98
N PRO A 206 14.50 19.54 -12.45
CA PRO A 206 13.39 20.23 -13.12
C PRO A 206 13.10 19.74 -14.55
N ASP A 207 14.09 19.10 -15.20
CA ASP A 207 14.08 18.87 -16.64
C ASP A 207 13.62 17.47 -17.08
N TYR A 208 13.08 16.65 -16.18
CA TYR A 208 12.50 15.35 -16.57
C TYR A 208 11.23 15.51 -17.39
N ASP A 209 11.05 14.68 -18.42
CA ASP A 209 9.84 14.67 -19.25
C ASP A 209 8.59 14.32 -18.41
N TRP A 210 8.75 13.36 -17.50
CA TRP A 210 7.67 12.87 -16.65
C TRP A 210 8.13 12.65 -15.22
N TYR A 211 7.24 12.98 -14.28
CA TYR A 211 7.38 12.70 -12.86
C TYR A 211 6.29 11.70 -12.49
N LEU A 212 6.71 10.49 -12.13
CA LEU A 212 5.83 9.41 -11.69
C LEU A 212 5.84 9.35 -10.17
N PHE A 213 4.73 9.73 -9.55
CA PHE A 213 4.56 9.65 -8.10
C PHE A 213 3.89 8.32 -7.73
N ILE A 214 4.47 7.59 -6.79
CA ILE A 214 3.99 6.28 -6.31
C ILE A 214 4.20 6.10 -4.81
N ASP A 215 3.44 5.19 -4.20
CA ASP A 215 3.65 4.76 -2.82
C ASP A 215 4.60 3.55 -2.77
N ALA A 216 5.21 3.30 -1.61
CA ALA A 216 6.19 2.22 -1.43
C ALA A 216 5.59 0.80 -1.52
N ASP A 217 4.27 0.66 -1.54
CA ASP A 217 3.51 -0.57 -1.80
C ASP A 217 2.82 -0.55 -3.18
N THR A 218 3.31 0.28 -4.10
CA THR A 218 2.91 0.30 -5.51
C THR A 218 3.97 -0.39 -6.36
N TYR A 219 3.55 -1.31 -7.23
CA TYR A 219 4.40 -1.92 -8.26
C TYR A 219 4.22 -1.19 -9.60
N VAL A 220 5.32 -1.02 -10.34
CA VAL A 220 5.31 -0.35 -11.67
C VAL A 220 5.83 -1.30 -12.74
N ALA A 221 4.98 -1.64 -13.72
CA ALA A 221 5.36 -2.32 -14.94
C ALA A 221 5.91 -1.31 -15.97
N TYR A 222 7.19 -0.96 -15.83
CA TYR A 222 7.87 0.00 -16.72
C TYR A 222 7.79 -0.34 -18.22
N PRO A 223 7.84 -1.61 -18.67
CA PRO A 223 7.61 -1.94 -20.08
C PRO A 223 6.28 -1.41 -20.60
N THR A 224 5.20 -1.56 -19.83
CA THR A 224 3.88 -0.99 -20.18
C THR A 224 3.89 0.52 -20.16
N LEU A 225 4.46 1.13 -19.11
CA LEU A 225 4.52 2.59 -18.96
C LEU A 225 5.22 3.24 -20.15
N MET A 226 6.40 2.73 -20.52
CA MET A 226 7.22 3.33 -21.56
C MET A 226 6.60 3.18 -22.95
N GLU A 227 5.84 2.12 -23.22
CA GLU A 227 5.05 2.02 -24.45
C GLU A 227 3.89 3.04 -24.46
N TRP A 228 3.24 3.28 -23.32
CA TRP A 228 2.17 4.26 -23.22
C TRP A 228 2.66 5.69 -23.45
N LEU A 229 3.79 6.06 -22.82
CA LEU A 229 4.33 7.42 -22.88
C LEU A 229 4.72 7.86 -24.30
N LYS A 230 4.97 6.94 -25.24
CA LYS A 230 5.20 7.28 -26.67
C LYS A 230 4.01 7.98 -27.33
N HIS A 231 2.83 7.88 -26.72
CA HIS A 231 1.61 8.50 -27.21
C HIS A 231 1.29 9.84 -26.54
N LEU A 232 2.18 10.35 -25.68
CA LEU A 232 1.97 11.58 -24.92
C LEU A 232 3.15 12.54 -25.14
N ASP A 233 2.85 13.83 -25.15
CA ASP A 233 3.85 14.89 -25.25
C ASP A 233 4.11 15.49 -23.87
N PRO A 234 5.31 15.33 -23.28
CA PRO A 234 5.64 15.88 -21.96
C PRO A 234 5.67 17.42 -21.91
N HIS A 235 5.70 18.09 -23.06
CA HIS A 235 5.65 19.56 -23.14
C HIS A 235 4.22 20.10 -23.09
N LYS A 236 3.21 19.23 -23.07
CA LYS A 236 1.82 19.61 -22.82
C LYS A 236 1.46 19.39 -21.36
N PRO A 237 0.58 20.24 -20.79
CA PRO A 237 0.22 20.17 -19.39
C PRO A 237 -0.64 18.94 -19.09
N HIS A 238 0.00 17.88 -18.62
CA HIS A 238 -0.63 16.64 -18.20
C HIS A 238 -0.52 16.41 -16.68
N TYR A 239 -1.64 16.06 -16.08
CA TYR A 239 -1.76 15.39 -14.78
C TYR A 239 -2.68 14.17 -14.96
N ILE A 240 -2.13 12.97 -14.87
CA ILE A 240 -2.81 11.74 -15.29
C ILE A 240 -2.75 10.70 -14.16
N GLY A 241 -3.88 10.13 -13.78
CA GLY A 241 -3.96 9.14 -12.69
C GLY A 241 -5.26 8.34 -12.72
N SER A 242 -5.42 7.39 -11.78
CA SER A 242 -6.72 6.76 -11.53
C SER A 242 -7.60 7.77 -10.78
N VAL A 243 -8.64 8.29 -11.42
CA VAL A 243 -9.46 9.36 -10.82
C VAL A 243 -10.30 8.82 -9.66
N ALA A 244 -10.15 9.46 -8.51
CA ALA A 244 -11.00 9.34 -7.33
C ALA A 244 -11.63 10.70 -7.00
N TYR A 245 -12.58 10.72 -6.06
CA TYR A 245 -13.32 11.92 -5.69
C TYR A 245 -13.33 12.15 -4.19
N LEU A 246 -13.02 13.39 -3.78
CA LEU A 246 -13.24 13.89 -2.42
C LEU A 246 -14.36 14.92 -2.51
N GLY A 247 -15.58 14.49 -2.21
CA GLY A 247 -16.77 15.27 -2.55
C GLY A 247 -16.89 15.45 -4.07
N GLN A 248 -16.73 16.68 -4.55
CA GLN A 248 -16.77 17.01 -5.99
C GLN A 248 -15.37 17.22 -6.60
N LEU A 249 -14.31 17.15 -5.81
CA LEU A 249 -12.94 17.36 -6.28
C LEU A 249 -12.40 16.07 -6.91
N PRO A 250 -12.13 16.02 -8.23
CA PRO A 250 -11.41 14.91 -8.84
C PRO A 250 -9.92 14.99 -8.49
N PHE A 251 -9.31 13.84 -8.20
CA PHE A 251 -7.87 13.74 -7.98
C PHE A 251 -7.32 12.39 -8.44
N GLY A 252 -6.03 12.32 -8.76
CA GLY A 252 -5.35 11.05 -9.02
C GLY A 252 -5.10 10.34 -7.70
N HIS A 253 -5.67 9.15 -7.52
CA HIS A 253 -5.48 8.35 -6.32
C HIS A 253 -3.99 8.05 -6.09
N GLY A 254 -3.43 8.55 -4.98
CA GLY A 254 -1.99 8.54 -4.72
C GLY A 254 -1.39 7.14 -4.68
N GLY A 255 -2.11 6.19 -4.08
CA GLY A 255 -1.69 4.80 -4.03
C GLY A 255 -1.59 4.15 -5.40
N SER A 256 -2.55 4.41 -6.29
CA SER A 256 -2.48 3.94 -7.68
C SER A 256 -1.30 4.55 -8.45
N GLY A 257 -0.78 5.67 -7.97
CA GLY A 257 0.23 6.49 -8.63
C GLY A 257 -0.36 7.43 -9.66
N TYR A 258 0.42 8.44 -10.04
CA TYR A 258 0.04 9.42 -11.04
C TYR A 258 1.26 10.02 -11.75
N LEU A 259 1.05 10.42 -13.00
CA LEU A 259 2.03 11.09 -13.86
C LEU A 259 1.76 12.59 -13.88
N VAL A 260 2.83 13.36 -13.76
CA VAL A 260 2.82 14.81 -13.99
C VAL A 260 3.89 15.12 -15.03
N SER A 261 3.48 15.77 -16.11
CA SER A 261 4.39 16.16 -17.20
C SER A 261 5.39 17.23 -16.78
N GLN A 262 6.49 17.35 -17.52
CA GLN A 262 7.43 18.46 -17.41
C GLN A 262 6.72 19.82 -17.45
N ALA A 263 5.82 20.03 -18.42
CA ALA A 263 5.09 21.28 -18.56
C ALA A 263 4.21 21.60 -17.35
N ALA A 264 3.55 20.61 -16.76
CA ALA A 264 2.74 20.79 -15.57
C ALA A 264 3.59 21.10 -14.32
N MET A 265 4.68 20.36 -14.11
CA MET A 265 5.61 20.63 -13.00
C MET A 265 6.28 21.99 -13.13
N HIS A 266 6.69 22.37 -14.35
CA HIS A 266 7.24 23.69 -14.66
C HIS A 266 6.22 24.80 -14.39
N ALA A 267 4.97 24.66 -14.85
CA ALA A 267 3.90 25.62 -14.56
C ALA A 267 3.63 25.78 -13.05
N MET A 268 3.72 24.68 -12.30
CA MET A 268 3.45 24.69 -10.87
C MET A 268 4.59 25.33 -10.06
N PHE A 269 5.86 25.10 -10.42
CA PHE A 269 7.00 25.42 -9.54
C PHE A 269 8.08 26.34 -10.13
N HIS A 270 8.21 26.49 -11.46
CA HIS A 270 9.27 27.30 -12.05
C HIS A 270 9.20 28.76 -11.62
N GLY A 271 10.31 29.31 -11.12
CA GLY A 271 10.39 30.71 -10.66
C GLY A 271 9.56 31.02 -9.42
N LYS A 272 8.99 30.01 -8.77
CA LYS A 272 8.19 30.14 -7.54
C LYS A 272 8.94 29.50 -6.37
N GLU A 273 8.82 30.09 -5.19
CA GLU A 273 9.35 29.55 -3.94
C GLU A 273 8.21 29.32 -2.95
N ASN A 274 8.36 28.28 -2.11
CA ASN A 274 7.45 27.95 -1.03
C ASN A 274 5.98 27.77 -1.48
N VAL A 275 5.77 27.22 -2.69
CA VAL A 275 4.44 26.88 -3.20
C VAL A 275 3.78 25.89 -2.23
N ALA A 276 4.51 24.87 -1.79
CA ALA A 276 4.00 23.87 -0.86
C ALA A 276 3.54 24.47 0.48
N SER A 277 4.32 25.39 1.05
CA SER A 277 4.01 26.01 2.34
C SER A 277 2.72 26.84 2.35
N LYS A 278 2.25 27.33 1.19
CA LYS A 278 0.93 27.99 1.08
C LYS A 278 -0.23 27.07 1.45
N TRP A 279 -0.03 25.76 1.29
CA TRP A 279 -1.06 24.74 1.47
C TRP A 279 -1.03 24.07 2.85
N ASP A 280 0.01 24.33 3.67
CA ASP A 280 0.20 23.67 4.97
C ASP A 280 -1.02 23.83 5.91
N GLU A 281 -1.71 24.97 5.88
CA GLU A 281 -2.92 25.21 6.69
C GLU A 281 -4.16 24.51 6.13
N ALA A 282 -4.32 24.49 4.81
CA ALA A 282 -5.47 23.87 4.17
C ALA A 282 -5.43 22.34 4.31
N VAL A 283 -4.24 21.75 4.18
CA VAL A 283 -4.02 20.29 4.30
C VAL A 283 -4.46 19.75 5.67
N GLN A 284 -4.39 20.55 6.74
CA GLN A 284 -4.80 20.09 8.07
C GLN A 284 -6.27 19.66 8.13
N LYS A 285 -7.12 20.27 7.30
CA LYS A 285 -8.59 20.16 7.34
C LYS A 285 -9.15 19.07 6.42
N VAL A 286 -8.29 18.32 5.74
CA VAL A 286 -8.69 17.26 4.82
C VAL A 286 -8.10 15.91 5.22
N CYS A 287 -8.69 14.84 4.68
CA CYS A 287 -8.18 13.48 4.89
C CYS A 287 -6.92 13.18 4.06
N CYS A 288 -6.82 13.78 2.87
CA CYS A 288 -6.15 13.13 1.75
C CYS A 288 -5.22 14.11 1.04
N GLY A 289 -3.91 13.82 1.06
CA GLY A 289 -2.88 14.73 0.55
C GLY A 289 -2.76 14.76 -0.97
N ASP A 290 -3.11 13.66 -1.64
CA ASP A 290 -3.23 13.54 -3.09
C ASP A 290 -4.39 14.40 -3.64
N ALA A 291 -5.52 14.45 -2.94
CA ALA A 291 -6.60 15.38 -3.23
C ALA A 291 -6.12 16.84 -3.12
N MET A 292 -5.32 17.17 -2.09
CA MET A 292 -4.74 18.51 -1.95
C MET A 292 -3.70 18.84 -3.00
N PHE A 293 -2.93 17.86 -3.48
CA PHE A 293 -2.04 18.06 -4.62
C PHE A 293 -2.85 18.39 -5.89
N SER A 294 -3.95 17.67 -6.16
CA SER A 294 -4.86 17.98 -7.26
C SER A 294 -5.43 19.40 -7.17
N GLN A 295 -5.94 19.77 -5.99
CA GLN A 295 -6.45 21.12 -5.75
C GLN A 295 -5.37 22.18 -5.93
N ALA A 296 -4.17 21.95 -5.40
CA ALA A 296 -3.05 22.87 -5.51
C ALA A 296 -2.59 23.07 -6.95
N LEU A 297 -2.47 21.98 -7.72
CA LEU A 297 -2.11 22.05 -9.13
C LEU A 297 -3.18 22.82 -9.92
N LYS A 298 -4.46 22.50 -9.70
CA LYS A 298 -5.58 23.20 -10.35
C LYS A 298 -5.60 24.68 -10.03
N ASP A 299 -5.44 25.07 -8.76
CA ASP A 299 -5.53 26.48 -8.37
C ASP A 299 -4.31 27.29 -8.79
N GLU A 300 -3.11 26.68 -8.81
CA GLU A 300 -1.87 27.37 -9.20
C GLU A 300 -1.67 27.44 -10.73
N THR A 301 -2.32 26.55 -11.51
CA THR A 301 -2.02 26.39 -12.95
C THR A 301 -3.23 26.18 -13.86
N GLY A 302 -4.40 25.83 -13.32
CA GLY A 302 -5.59 25.43 -14.07
C GLY A 302 -5.58 23.99 -14.58
N ILE A 303 -4.55 23.18 -14.27
CA ILE A 303 -4.41 21.81 -14.76
C ILE A 303 -5.20 20.85 -13.86
N GLU A 304 -6.06 20.05 -14.46
CA GLU A 304 -6.90 19.05 -13.76
C GLU A 304 -6.44 17.62 -14.06
N VAL A 305 -6.80 16.69 -13.17
CA VAL A 305 -6.51 15.26 -13.38
C VAL A 305 -7.31 14.69 -14.54
N VAL A 306 -6.65 13.87 -15.36
CA VAL A 306 -7.27 13.05 -16.40
C VAL A 306 -7.25 11.59 -15.98
N ASN A 307 -8.38 10.90 -16.15
CA ASN A 307 -8.52 9.50 -15.77
C ASN A 307 -7.74 8.56 -16.69
N ALA A 308 -6.97 7.65 -16.09
CA ALA A 308 -6.19 6.62 -16.74
C ALA A 308 -6.50 5.20 -16.25
N TRP A 309 -7.54 5.02 -15.44
CA TRP A 309 -8.03 3.69 -15.10
C TRP A 309 -8.49 2.95 -16.39
N PRO A 310 -8.19 1.63 -16.56
CA PRO A 310 -7.57 0.71 -15.60
C PRO A 310 -6.03 0.59 -15.72
N VAL A 311 -5.38 1.39 -16.58
CA VAL A 311 -3.93 1.30 -16.85
C VAL A 311 -3.13 1.71 -15.62
N ILE A 312 -3.51 2.82 -14.99
CA ILE A 312 -3.10 3.15 -13.63
C ILE A 312 -4.15 2.55 -12.71
N ASN A 313 -3.76 1.65 -11.80
CA ASN A 313 -4.71 0.84 -11.04
C ASN A 313 -4.42 0.84 -9.54
N GLY A 314 -5.49 0.93 -8.74
CA GLY A 314 -5.42 0.84 -7.28
C GLY A 314 -5.49 -0.60 -6.76
N GLU A 315 -5.78 -1.56 -7.64
CA GLU A 315 -5.90 -2.96 -7.30
C GLU A 315 -4.62 -3.74 -7.60
N LYS A 316 -4.49 -4.92 -6.99
CA LYS A 316 -3.40 -5.87 -7.21
C LYS A 316 -3.92 -7.15 -7.87
N PRO A 317 -3.06 -8.10 -8.30
CA PRO A 317 -3.50 -9.27 -9.05
C PRO A 317 -4.65 -10.06 -8.39
N HIS A 318 -4.70 -10.09 -7.07
CA HIS A 318 -5.76 -10.80 -6.36
C HIS A 318 -7.07 -10.01 -6.22
N THR A 319 -7.06 -8.68 -6.33
CA THR A 319 -8.24 -7.83 -6.06
C THR A 319 -8.79 -7.14 -7.29
N ILE A 320 -8.00 -7.08 -8.37
CA ILE A 320 -8.42 -6.51 -9.65
C ILE A 320 -9.59 -7.31 -10.24
N PRO A 321 -10.63 -6.64 -10.76
CA PRO A 321 -11.69 -7.32 -11.48
C PRO A 321 -11.20 -7.84 -12.83
N TYR A 322 -11.45 -9.11 -13.11
CA TYR A 322 -11.25 -9.75 -14.39
C TYR A 322 -12.61 -9.88 -15.10
N TYR A 323 -12.85 -9.00 -16.06
CA TYR A 323 -14.05 -9.01 -16.90
C TYR A 323 -13.79 -8.37 -18.27
N ASP A 324 -14.83 -8.26 -19.09
CA ASP A 324 -14.76 -7.88 -20.50
C ASP A 324 -14.06 -6.54 -20.78
N ASP A 325 -14.27 -5.55 -19.91
CA ASP A 325 -13.77 -4.19 -20.06
C ASP A 325 -12.28 -4.06 -19.70
N GLU A 326 -11.77 -4.86 -18.77
CA GLU A 326 -10.38 -4.78 -18.31
C GLU A 326 -9.48 -5.90 -18.85
N TRP A 327 -10.01 -7.08 -19.19
CA TRP A 327 -9.23 -8.29 -19.49
C TRP A 327 -8.03 -8.07 -20.43
N CYS A 328 -8.28 -7.35 -21.54
CA CYS A 328 -7.27 -7.06 -22.55
C CYS A 328 -6.56 -5.71 -22.39
N GLN A 329 -6.88 -4.95 -21.34
CA GLN A 329 -6.25 -3.65 -21.11
C GLN A 329 -4.81 -3.82 -20.60
N PRO A 330 -3.91 -2.91 -20.99
CA PRO A 330 -2.58 -2.83 -20.40
C PRO A 330 -2.69 -2.40 -18.93
N ILE A 331 -1.71 -2.79 -18.13
CA ILE A 331 -1.59 -2.35 -16.73
C ILE A 331 -0.17 -1.87 -16.44
N THR A 332 -0.09 -0.69 -15.83
CA THR A 332 1.15 0.00 -15.51
C THR A 332 1.41 -0.01 -14.01
N THR A 333 0.41 0.30 -13.20
CA THR A 333 0.57 0.31 -11.73
C THR A 333 -0.43 -0.61 -11.05
N MET A 334 -0.01 -1.18 -9.93
CA MET A 334 -0.83 -1.96 -9.00
C MET A 334 -0.49 -1.51 -7.58
N HIS A 335 -1.49 -1.27 -6.74
CA HIS A 335 -1.31 -0.77 -5.39
C HIS A 335 -1.71 -1.80 -4.32
N HIS A 336 -1.35 -1.53 -3.05
CA HIS A 336 -1.47 -2.46 -1.92
C HIS A 336 -0.73 -3.79 -2.14
N VAL A 337 0.33 -3.73 -2.94
CA VAL A 337 1.17 -4.87 -3.25
C VAL A 337 2.07 -5.12 -2.04
N THR A 338 1.96 -6.31 -1.46
CA THR A 338 2.84 -6.71 -0.35
C THR A 338 4.27 -6.91 -0.86
N VAL A 339 5.24 -6.89 0.05
CA VAL A 339 6.66 -7.08 -0.33
C VAL A 339 6.92 -8.42 -1.03
N GLN A 340 6.14 -9.46 -0.69
CA GLN A 340 6.20 -10.74 -1.39
C GLN A 340 5.63 -10.61 -2.81
N GLU A 341 4.44 -10.03 -2.95
CA GLU A 341 3.82 -9.81 -4.26
C GLU A 341 4.68 -8.91 -5.16
N THR A 342 5.39 -7.91 -4.61
CA THR A 342 6.36 -7.08 -5.36
C THR A 342 7.49 -7.94 -5.93
N SER A 343 8.04 -8.84 -5.13
CA SER A 343 9.08 -9.78 -5.58
C SER A 343 8.56 -10.74 -6.65
N ASP A 344 7.34 -11.24 -6.48
CA ASP A 344 6.72 -12.20 -7.41
C ASP A 344 6.36 -11.53 -8.75
N LEU A 345 5.87 -10.29 -8.72
CA LEU A 345 5.61 -9.47 -9.92
C LEU A 345 6.91 -9.14 -10.67
N TYR A 346 7.97 -8.78 -9.94
CA TYR A 346 9.28 -8.53 -10.55
C TYR A 346 9.86 -9.79 -11.21
N ALA A 347 9.79 -10.94 -10.52
CA ALA A 347 10.21 -12.21 -11.09
C ALA A 347 9.41 -12.55 -12.36
N PHE A 348 8.11 -12.27 -12.37
CA PHE A 348 7.27 -12.47 -13.55
C PHE A 348 7.68 -11.59 -14.74
N GLU A 349 7.93 -10.30 -14.52
CA GLU A 349 8.41 -9.39 -15.58
C GLU A 349 9.81 -9.77 -16.08
N LYS A 350 10.68 -10.25 -15.18
CA LYS A 350 12.00 -10.77 -15.53
C LYS A 350 11.91 -12.01 -16.41
N ASP A 351 11.02 -12.96 -16.10
CA ASP A 351 10.77 -14.14 -16.94
C ASP A 351 10.25 -13.75 -18.34
N ARG A 352 9.57 -12.59 -18.45
CA ARG A 352 9.12 -11.98 -19.71
C ARG A 352 10.19 -11.10 -20.39
N ASN A 353 11.41 -11.09 -19.84
CA ASN A 353 12.54 -10.28 -20.28
C ASN A 353 12.26 -8.77 -20.35
N PHE A 354 11.22 -8.26 -19.66
CA PHE A 354 10.78 -6.87 -19.76
C PHE A 354 10.45 -6.38 -21.19
N THR A 355 10.23 -7.30 -22.14
CA THR A 355 10.14 -6.97 -23.58
C THR A 355 8.73 -6.63 -24.07
N GLN A 356 7.70 -6.92 -23.28
CA GLN A 356 6.30 -6.78 -23.70
C GLN A 356 5.47 -6.09 -22.62
N PRO A 357 4.55 -5.18 -23.00
CA PRO A 357 3.57 -4.63 -22.07
C PRO A 357 2.84 -5.71 -21.30
N LEU A 358 2.64 -5.49 -20.01
CA LEU A 358 1.82 -6.32 -19.15
C LEU A 358 0.34 -5.98 -19.36
N ARG A 359 -0.50 -7.01 -19.50
CA ARG A 359 -1.96 -6.89 -19.56
C ARG A 359 -2.61 -7.51 -18.34
N ILE A 360 -3.85 -7.10 -18.05
CA ILE A 360 -4.59 -7.61 -16.91
C ILE A 360 -4.78 -9.13 -16.99
N LYS A 361 -5.08 -9.70 -18.18
CA LYS A 361 -5.13 -11.16 -18.35
C LYS A 361 -3.85 -11.91 -17.95
N ASP A 362 -2.69 -11.29 -18.11
CA ASP A 362 -1.40 -11.93 -17.80
C ASP A 362 -1.27 -12.13 -16.28
N LEU A 363 -1.80 -11.19 -15.50
CA LEU A 363 -1.89 -11.30 -14.04
C LEU A 363 -2.80 -12.45 -13.62
N PHE A 364 -3.95 -12.61 -14.29
CA PHE A 364 -4.84 -13.73 -14.03
C PHE A 364 -4.11 -15.06 -14.24
N HIS A 365 -3.51 -15.24 -15.42
CA HIS A 365 -2.87 -16.50 -15.79
C HIS A 365 -1.68 -16.84 -14.87
N LYS A 366 -0.95 -15.84 -14.38
CA LYS A 366 0.19 -16.05 -13.48
C LYS A 366 -0.21 -16.26 -12.03
N PHE A 367 -1.09 -15.43 -11.48
CA PHE A 367 -1.30 -15.32 -10.03
C PHE A 367 -2.62 -15.92 -9.54
N VAL A 368 -3.66 -15.96 -10.38
CA VAL A 368 -5.02 -16.37 -9.96
C VAL A 368 -5.41 -17.72 -10.54
N GLY A 369 -5.29 -17.90 -11.85
CA GLY A 369 -5.71 -19.10 -12.57
C GLY A 369 -5.19 -20.43 -11.97
N PRO A 370 -3.89 -20.55 -11.61
CA PRO A 370 -3.34 -21.78 -11.05
C PRO A 370 -3.90 -22.19 -9.69
N THR A 371 -4.45 -21.24 -8.92
CA THR A 371 -4.91 -21.44 -7.53
C THR A 371 -6.43 -21.27 -7.38
N LEU A 372 -7.13 -20.96 -8.48
CA LEU A 372 -8.58 -20.78 -8.49
C LEU A 372 -9.29 -22.12 -8.25
N THR A 373 -10.11 -22.16 -7.21
CA THR A 373 -10.92 -23.32 -6.81
C THR A 373 -12.40 -22.95 -6.83
N ALA A 374 -13.30 -23.95 -6.76
CA ALA A 374 -14.74 -23.70 -6.77
C ALA A 374 -15.25 -22.97 -5.50
N SER A 375 -14.58 -23.18 -4.37
CA SER A 375 -14.88 -22.49 -3.12
C SER A 375 -13.69 -22.43 -2.17
N ARG A 376 -13.77 -21.49 -1.21
CA ARG A 376 -12.87 -21.31 -0.08
C ARG A 376 -13.66 -20.85 1.15
N THR A 377 -13.31 -21.39 2.32
CA THR A 377 -13.77 -20.89 3.62
C THR A 377 -12.78 -19.87 4.18
N ASP A 378 -13.25 -18.99 5.06
CA ASP A 378 -12.46 -17.91 5.67
C ASP A 378 -11.77 -17.05 4.62
N TRP A 379 -12.54 -16.70 3.59
CA TRP A 379 -12.04 -16.04 2.40
C TRP A 379 -13.08 -15.08 1.85
N ASP A 380 -12.69 -13.83 1.60
CA ASP A 380 -13.53 -12.82 0.97
C ASP A 380 -13.04 -12.57 -0.46
N ASN A 381 -13.82 -13.02 -1.45
CA ASN A 381 -13.56 -12.80 -2.87
C ASN A 381 -14.08 -11.43 -3.37
N LEU A 382 -14.61 -10.59 -2.49
CA LEU A 382 -15.10 -9.24 -2.80
C LEU A 382 -16.33 -9.23 -3.71
N SER A 383 -17.12 -10.30 -3.73
CA SER A 383 -18.37 -10.31 -4.50
C SER A 383 -19.32 -9.22 -4.00
N ASP A 384 -19.67 -8.27 -4.87
CA ASP A 384 -20.38 -7.04 -4.46
C ASP A 384 -21.37 -6.45 -5.48
N SER A 385 -21.65 -7.14 -6.58
CA SER A 385 -22.55 -6.62 -7.63
C SER A 385 -24.01 -6.59 -7.18
N VAL A 386 -24.53 -7.70 -6.61
CA VAL A 386 -25.90 -7.80 -6.10
C VAL A 386 -25.94 -8.53 -4.78
N TYR A 387 -26.67 -7.99 -3.80
CA TYR A 387 -26.92 -8.65 -2.52
C TYR A 387 -28.34 -9.21 -2.42
N TYR A 388 -28.43 -10.40 -1.84
CA TYR A 388 -29.67 -11.07 -1.46
C TYR A 388 -29.60 -11.34 0.04
N LEU A 389 -30.49 -10.69 0.78
CA LEU A 389 -30.53 -10.74 2.24
C LEU A 389 -31.97 -10.62 2.72
N ASN A 390 -32.23 -11.10 3.93
CA ASN A 390 -33.46 -10.81 4.65
C ASN A 390 -33.17 -9.70 5.67
N THR A 391 -33.76 -8.52 5.43
CA THR A 391 -33.48 -7.27 6.16
C THR A 391 -33.78 -7.34 7.66
N SER A 392 -34.51 -8.36 8.12
CA SER A 392 -34.93 -8.50 9.52
C SER A 392 -34.11 -9.50 10.33
N LEU A 393 -33.10 -10.14 9.75
CA LEU A 393 -32.34 -11.21 10.43
C LEU A 393 -31.10 -10.74 11.19
N ALA A 394 -30.51 -9.63 10.77
CA ALA A 394 -29.31 -9.07 11.37
C ALA A 394 -29.28 -7.55 11.19
N ASP A 395 -28.40 -6.90 11.93
CA ASP A 395 -28.12 -5.47 11.76
C ASP A 395 -27.17 -5.29 10.58
N TYR A 396 -27.70 -4.82 9.46
CA TYR A 396 -26.93 -4.54 8.25
C TYR A 396 -26.52 -3.08 8.16
N ALA A 397 -25.35 -2.82 7.60
CA ALA A 397 -24.91 -1.48 7.26
C ALA A 397 -25.74 -0.90 6.11
N GLN A 398 -25.88 0.42 6.06
CA GLN A 398 -26.70 1.09 5.05
C GLN A 398 -26.29 0.72 3.62
N HIS A 399 -24.99 0.65 3.34
CA HIS A 399 -24.49 0.29 2.01
C HIS A 399 -24.84 -1.15 1.59
N GLU A 400 -25.05 -2.06 2.53
CA GLU A 400 -25.49 -3.43 2.24
C GLU A 400 -26.97 -3.44 1.89
N LEU A 401 -27.77 -2.67 2.64
CA LEU A 401 -29.20 -2.49 2.37
C LEU A 401 -29.46 -1.80 1.02
N ASP A 402 -28.60 -0.86 0.63
CA ASP A 402 -28.69 -0.13 -0.63
C ASP A 402 -28.38 -1.03 -1.85
N ARG A 403 -27.52 -2.03 -1.68
CA ARG A 403 -27.17 -3.04 -2.70
C ARG A 403 -28.13 -4.23 -2.75
N ALA A 404 -29.00 -4.38 -1.76
CA ALA A 404 -29.91 -5.49 -1.67
C ALA A 404 -31.00 -5.41 -2.76
N LYS A 405 -31.14 -6.46 -3.56
CA LYS A 405 -32.28 -6.60 -4.47
C LYS A 405 -33.53 -6.94 -3.64
N ARG A 406 -34.57 -6.11 -3.75
CA ARG A 406 -35.81 -6.23 -2.93
C ARG A 406 -37.01 -6.74 -3.72
N ASP A 407 -37.12 -6.35 -4.98
CA ASP A 407 -38.27 -6.64 -5.82
C ASP A 407 -37.93 -7.59 -6.96
N GLY A 408 -38.94 -8.31 -7.47
CA GLY A 408 -38.78 -9.20 -8.62
C GLY A 408 -37.78 -10.35 -8.38
N LEU A 409 -37.73 -10.86 -7.14
CA LEU A 409 -36.91 -12.01 -6.78
C LEU A 409 -37.53 -13.29 -7.37
N SER A 410 -36.73 -14.07 -8.09
CA SER A 410 -37.06 -15.45 -8.41
C SER A 410 -37.08 -16.32 -7.15
N GLU A 411 -37.65 -17.53 -7.25
CA GLU A 411 -37.73 -18.47 -6.12
C GLU A 411 -36.36 -18.77 -5.51
N LYS A 412 -35.31 -18.90 -6.34
CA LYS A 412 -33.94 -19.12 -5.87
C LYS A 412 -33.36 -17.89 -5.16
N GLU A 413 -33.58 -16.70 -5.73
CA GLU A 413 -33.10 -15.44 -5.15
C GLU A 413 -33.76 -15.15 -3.78
N ALA A 414 -35.04 -15.47 -3.64
CA ALA A 414 -35.80 -15.27 -2.39
C ALA A 414 -35.26 -16.09 -1.20
N ILE A 415 -34.51 -17.18 -1.48
CA ILE A 415 -33.92 -18.06 -0.46
C ILE A 415 -32.40 -18.00 -0.41
N ALA A 416 -31.75 -17.20 -1.25
CA ALA A 416 -30.29 -17.15 -1.40
C ALA A 416 -29.54 -16.86 -0.10
N TRP A 417 -30.15 -16.07 0.78
CA TRP A 417 -29.61 -15.64 2.07
C TRP A 417 -29.56 -16.76 3.12
N LYS A 418 -30.21 -17.92 2.87
CA LYS A 418 -30.33 -18.99 3.86
C LYS A 418 -29.03 -19.76 4.07
N SER A 419 -28.25 -19.97 3.00
CA SER A 419 -27.01 -20.75 3.08
C SER A 419 -26.04 -20.41 1.93
N PHE A 420 -24.78 -20.82 2.09
CA PHE A 420 -23.78 -20.73 1.03
C PHE A 420 -24.19 -21.53 -0.22
N ASP A 421 -24.84 -22.68 -0.06
CA ASP A 421 -25.31 -23.50 -1.18
C ASP A 421 -26.50 -22.87 -1.91
N ASP A 422 -27.43 -22.22 -1.19
CA ASP A 422 -28.51 -21.45 -1.80
C ASP A 422 -27.94 -20.27 -2.60
N CYS A 423 -26.93 -19.60 -2.05
CA CYS A 423 -26.21 -18.52 -2.74
C CYS A 423 -25.52 -19.01 -4.02
N LYS A 424 -24.83 -20.16 -3.94
CA LYS A 424 -24.24 -20.85 -5.10
C LYS A 424 -25.29 -21.13 -6.16
N ASN A 425 -26.44 -21.67 -5.78
CA ASN A 425 -27.52 -22.02 -6.71
C ASN A 425 -28.08 -20.82 -7.47
N VAL A 426 -28.13 -19.64 -6.83
CA VAL A 426 -28.48 -18.39 -7.51
C VAL A 426 -27.41 -18.03 -8.54
N CYS A 427 -26.14 -17.99 -8.16
CA CYS A 427 -25.07 -17.66 -9.10
C CYS A 427 -25.03 -18.60 -10.30
N LEU A 428 -25.14 -19.91 -10.08
CA LEU A 428 -25.15 -20.90 -11.16
C LEU A 428 -26.37 -20.76 -12.09
N SER A 429 -27.46 -20.17 -11.62
CA SER A 429 -28.66 -19.92 -12.43
C SER A 429 -28.60 -18.65 -13.28
N GLN A 430 -27.65 -17.75 -13.00
CA GLN A 430 -27.50 -16.48 -13.71
C GLN A 430 -26.44 -16.61 -14.80
N ASP A 431 -26.74 -16.12 -16.01
CA ASP A 431 -25.86 -16.25 -17.17
C ASP A 431 -24.50 -15.55 -16.99
N ASN A 432 -24.46 -14.42 -16.29
CA ASN A 432 -23.25 -13.61 -16.10
C ASN A 432 -22.57 -13.79 -14.75
N CYS A 433 -23.04 -14.63 -13.83
CA CYS A 433 -22.42 -14.74 -12.51
C CYS A 433 -21.13 -15.57 -12.52
N PHE A 434 -20.00 -14.93 -12.21
CA PHE A 434 -18.68 -15.55 -12.10
C PHE A 434 -18.36 -15.96 -10.67
N GLN A 435 -18.86 -15.24 -9.68
CA GLN A 435 -18.55 -15.53 -8.29
C GLN A 435 -19.68 -15.18 -7.34
N PHE A 436 -19.61 -15.78 -6.16
CA PHE A 436 -20.55 -15.55 -5.07
C PHE A 436 -19.84 -15.59 -3.73
N ARG A 437 -20.44 -14.96 -2.73
CA ARG A 437 -19.92 -14.89 -1.36
C ARG A 437 -21.07 -14.96 -0.38
N PHE A 438 -20.88 -15.67 0.71
CA PHE A 438 -21.84 -15.76 1.80
C PHE A 438 -21.17 -15.35 3.11
N GLN A 439 -21.79 -14.39 3.80
CA GLN A 439 -21.39 -13.94 5.13
C GLN A 439 -22.56 -13.18 5.77
N ASN A 440 -22.79 -13.38 7.07
CA ASN A 440 -23.82 -12.72 7.86
C ASN A 440 -25.24 -12.78 7.23
N HIS A 441 -25.63 -13.94 6.70
CA HIS A 441 -26.89 -14.11 5.94
C HIS A 441 -27.04 -13.19 4.71
N ILE A 442 -25.93 -12.69 4.17
CA ILE A 442 -25.89 -11.98 2.89
C ILE A 442 -25.32 -12.94 1.86
N CYS A 443 -26.12 -13.26 0.85
CA CYS A 443 -25.61 -13.82 -0.40
C CYS A 443 -25.25 -12.67 -1.34
N ALA A 444 -23.97 -12.51 -1.64
CA ALA A 444 -23.49 -11.59 -2.65
C ALA A 444 -23.11 -12.35 -3.92
N THR A 445 -23.45 -11.79 -5.07
CA THR A 445 -23.07 -12.33 -6.39
C THR A 445 -22.34 -11.26 -7.20
N SER A 446 -21.47 -11.69 -8.12
CA SER A 446 -20.78 -10.79 -9.02
C SER A 446 -20.48 -11.45 -10.37
N ASP A 447 -20.56 -10.64 -11.40
CA ASP A 447 -20.17 -10.95 -12.78
C ASP A 447 -18.69 -10.74 -13.04
N ARG A 448 -17.99 -10.03 -12.14
CA ARG A 448 -16.56 -9.77 -12.26
C ARG A 448 -15.80 -10.72 -11.37
N LEU A 449 -14.82 -11.42 -11.95
CA LEU A 449 -13.96 -12.32 -11.19
C LEU A 449 -12.92 -11.51 -10.41
N LYS A 450 -12.87 -11.71 -9.10
CA LYS A 450 -11.87 -11.24 -8.15
C LYS A 450 -11.45 -12.44 -7.30
N HIS A 451 -10.16 -12.55 -7.00
CA HIS A 451 -9.67 -13.63 -6.16
C HIS A 451 -9.86 -13.29 -4.67
N GLY A 452 -9.60 -12.05 -4.26
CA GLY A 452 -9.74 -11.58 -2.89
C GLY A 452 -8.62 -12.06 -1.95
N TRP A 453 -8.95 -12.19 -0.67
CA TRP A 453 -7.96 -12.42 0.40
C TRP A 453 -8.51 -13.30 1.54
N PRO A 454 -7.61 -13.92 2.34
CA PRO A 454 -8.03 -14.65 3.53
C PRO A 454 -8.61 -13.69 4.58
N THR A 455 -9.63 -14.15 5.28
CA THR A 455 -10.21 -13.45 6.43
C THR A 455 -9.87 -14.16 7.72
N LYS A 456 -10.05 -13.48 8.85
CA LYS A 456 -9.99 -14.14 10.15
C LYS A 456 -11.10 -15.19 10.23
N GLN A 457 -10.78 -16.32 10.84
CA GLN A 457 -11.79 -17.30 11.23
C GLN A 457 -12.59 -16.73 12.41
N GLU A 458 -13.86 -16.44 12.16
CA GLU A 458 -14.78 -16.00 13.21
C GLU A 458 -15.29 -17.20 14.02
N ASN A 459 -15.59 -16.96 15.30
CA ASN A 459 -16.14 -17.98 16.19
C ASN A 459 -17.59 -18.32 15.84
N ASP A 460 -18.32 -17.35 15.31
CA ASP A 460 -19.67 -17.53 14.80
C ASP A 460 -19.59 -17.90 13.32
N ASP A 461 -20.03 -19.11 12.98
CA ASP A 461 -20.02 -19.61 11.61
C ASP A 461 -20.85 -18.74 10.66
N SER A 462 -21.87 -18.02 11.15
CA SER A 462 -22.65 -17.10 10.33
C SER A 462 -21.84 -15.88 9.89
N LEU A 463 -20.83 -15.47 10.66
CA LEU A 463 -19.97 -14.32 10.36
C LEU A 463 -18.75 -14.68 9.54
N ARG A 464 -18.48 -15.97 9.32
CA ARG A 464 -17.38 -16.44 8.50
C ARG A 464 -17.64 -16.16 7.04
N TYR A 465 -16.61 -15.68 6.35
CA TYR A 465 -16.66 -15.47 4.92
C TYR A 465 -16.50 -16.80 4.18
N MET A 466 -17.49 -17.13 3.35
CA MET A 466 -17.41 -18.24 2.41
C MET A 466 -17.47 -17.69 0.99
N SER A 467 -16.45 -17.98 0.19
CA SER A 467 -16.36 -17.51 -1.19
C SER A 467 -16.44 -18.67 -2.17
N GLY A 468 -17.07 -18.43 -3.32
CA GLY A 468 -17.17 -19.39 -4.40
C GLY A 468 -17.06 -18.76 -5.78
N TRP A 469 -16.65 -19.58 -6.74
CA TRP A 469 -16.44 -19.19 -8.13
C TRP A 469 -17.09 -20.21 -9.05
N ASN A 470 -17.76 -19.73 -10.09
CA ASN A 470 -18.28 -20.55 -11.17
C ASN A 470 -17.16 -20.90 -12.15
N VAL A 471 -16.27 -21.79 -11.74
CA VAL A 471 -15.01 -22.10 -12.45
C VAL A 471 -15.25 -22.59 -13.87
N GLU A 472 -16.30 -23.37 -14.10
CA GLU A 472 -16.68 -23.84 -15.44
C GLU A 472 -17.04 -22.69 -16.37
N LYS A 473 -17.83 -21.73 -15.87
CA LYS A 473 -18.23 -20.54 -16.63
C LYS A 473 -17.05 -19.62 -16.88
N ILE A 474 -16.22 -19.37 -15.88
CA ILE A 474 -14.99 -18.58 -16.01
C ILE A 474 -14.07 -19.21 -17.06
N ALA A 475 -13.84 -20.52 -17.00
CA ALA A 475 -13.00 -21.21 -17.96
C ALA A 475 -13.56 -21.14 -19.39
N LYS A 476 -14.88 -21.28 -19.55
CA LYS A 476 -15.57 -21.10 -20.83
C LYS A 476 -15.39 -19.67 -21.35
N TRP A 477 -15.62 -18.66 -20.51
CA TRP A 477 -15.46 -17.25 -20.86
C TRP A 477 -14.02 -16.93 -21.30
N ILE A 478 -13.00 -17.37 -20.54
CA ILE A 478 -11.58 -17.19 -20.92
C ILE A 478 -11.31 -17.81 -22.28
N LYS A 479 -11.81 -19.03 -22.54
CA LYS A 479 -11.64 -19.71 -23.82
C LYS A 479 -12.30 -18.94 -24.97
N GLU A 480 -13.48 -18.38 -24.75
CA GLU A 480 -14.21 -17.57 -25.74
C GLU A 480 -13.52 -16.22 -26.00
N LYS A 481 -12.86 -15.62 -25.00
CA LYS A 481 -12.06 -14.42 -25.18
C LYS A 481 -10.82 -14.64 -26.02
N GLY A 482 -10.19 -15.80 -25.89
CA GLY A 482 -8.98 -16.15 -26.65
C GLY A 482 -7.84 -15.15 -26.43
N GLU A 483 -7.03 -14.96 -27.46
CA GLU A 483 -5.93 -14.00 -27.42
C GLU A 483 -6.40 -12.56 -27.61
N CYS A 484 -6.00 -11.69 -26.69
CA CYS A 484 -6.18 -10.25 -26.84
C CYS A 484 -5.38 -9.75 -28.04
N GLY A 485 -6.05 -9.13 -29.01
CA GLY A 485 -5.40 -8.49 -30.15
C GLY A 485 -4.41 -7.38 -29.75
N GLU A 486 -3.66 -6.85 -30.71
CA GLU A 486 -2.67 -5.80 -30.48
C GLU A 486 -3.30 -4.42 -30.19
N GLN A 487 -4.55 -4.20 -30.58
CA GLN A 487 -5.21 -2.90 -30.52
C GLN A 487 -6.00 -2.72 -29.22
N PHE A 488 -5.32 -2.42 -28.12
CA PHE A 488 -5.97 -1.78 -26.97
C PHE A 488 -5.88 -0.26 -27.11
N LYS A 489 -6.84 0.48 -26.53
CA LYS A 489 -6.87 1.94 -26.60
C LYS A 489 -6.27 2.52 -25.33
N TRP A 490 -5.15 3.24 -25.47
CA TRP A 490 -4.60 4.02 -24.37
C TRP A 490 -5.64 5.03 -23.86
N PRO A 491 -5.80 5.17 -22.53
CA PRO A 491 -6.85 6.00 -21.95
C PRO A 491 -6.61 7.50 -22.20
N VAL A 492 -5.34 7.89 -22.31
CA VAL A 492 -4.89 9.23 -22.68
C VAL A 492 -3.88 9.12 -23.80
N LYS A 493 -4.02 9.98 -24.82
CA LYS A 493 -3.09 10.13 -25.94
C LYS A 493 -3.14 11.55 -26.47
N ASP A 494 -2.01 12.04 -26.95
CA ASP A 494 -1.91 13.27 -27.70
C ASP A 494 -2.08 13.03 -29.19
N THR A 495 -2.65 14.03 -29.86
CA THR A 495 -2.51 14.16 -31.31
C THR A 495 -1.20 14.89 -31.60
N TRP A 496 -0.30 14.22 -32.32
CA TRP A 496 0.86 14.84 -32.94
C TRP A 496 0.36 15.60 -34.17
N THR A 497 0.33 16.93 -34.12
CA THR A 497 -0.02 17.80 -35.26
C THR A 497 1.22 18.20 -36.03
#